data_AF-A0A543ABQ7-F1
#
_entry.id   AF-A0A543ABQ7-F1
#
_cell.length_a   1.000
_cell.length_b   1.000
_cell.length_c   1.000
_cell.angle_alpha   90.00
_cell.angle_beta   90.00
_cell.angle_gamma   90.00
#
_symmetry.space_group_name_H-M   'P 1'
#
loop_
_entity.id
_entity.type
_entity.pdbx_description
1 polymer ?
#
loop_
_entity_poly.entity_id
_entity_poly.type
_entity_poly.pdbx_seq_one_letter_code
_entity_poly.pdbx_strand_id
1 'polypeptide(L)'
;MSNQILRRAGILGASATAAVVASVATAGPASADVPAGWPVADDMSASGLLLLILLLPVVIGVVISLLVLLPGVLRGEGLIPKAHKGEADNLPATQTH
;
A
#
# COMPACT_ATOMS: atom_id res chain seq x y z
N MET A 1 -6.08 0.67 26.49
CA MET A 1 -6.63 1.19 25.21
C MET A 1 -6.16 0.43 23.95
N SER A 2 -5.33 -0.62 24.04
CA SER A 2 -4.81 -1.35 22.86
C SER A 2 -5.84 -2.27 22.17
N ASN A 3 -6.69 -2.96 22.95
CA ASN A 3 -7.67 -3.92 22.41
C ASN A 3 -8.78 -3.28 21.58
N GLN A 4 -9.07 -1.99 21.76
CA GLN A 4 -10.14 -1.31 21.03
C GLN A 4 -9.69 -0.91 19.62
N ILE A 5 -8.41 -0.55 19.45
CA ILE A 5 -7.79 -0.28 18.14
C ILE A 5 -7.64 -1.58 17.37
N LEU A 6 -7.19 -2.65 18.02
CA LEU A 6 -7.07 -3.98 17.41
C LEU A 6 -8.42 -4.54 16.94
N ARG A 7 -9.48 -4.35 17.75
CA ARG A 7 -10.86 -4.73 17.37
C ARG A 7 -11.39 -3.88 16.21
N ARG A 8 -11.15 -2.57 16.21
CA ARG A 8 -11.59 -1.68 15.12
C ARG A 8 -10.87 -1.99 13.81
N ALA A 9 -9.56 -2.24 13.87
CA ALA A 9 -8.77 -2.68 12.71
C ALA A 9 -9.27 -4.03 12.17
N GLY A 10 -9.59 -4.98 13.06
CA GLY A 10 -10.16 -6.27 12.66
C GLY A 10 -11.53 -6.16 11.98
N ILE A 11 -12.42 -5.31 12.51
CA ILE A 11 -13.76 -5.09 11.93
C ILE A 11 -13.67 -4.40 10.57
N LEU A 12 -12.80 -3.38 10.43
CA LEU A 12 -12.61 -2.67 9.16
C LEU A 12 -11.94 -3.56 8.09
N GLY A 13 -10.96 -4.39 8.48
CA GLY A 13 -10.33 -5.33 7.56
C GLY A 13 -11.28 -6.43 7.09
N ALA A 14 -12.10 -6.95 8.00
CA ALA A 14 -13.09 -7.98 7.69
C ALA A 14 -14.20 -7.45 6.75
N SER A 15 -14.69 -6.23 6.98
CA SER A 15 -15.73 -5.62 6.14
C SER A 15 -15.22 -5.32 4.73
N ALA A 16 -13.99 -4.81 4.60
CA ALA A 16 -13.36 -4.57 3.29
C ALA A 16 -13.20 -5.88 2.51
N THR A 17 -12.73 -6.95 3.17
CA THR A 17 -12.57 -8.27 2.55
C THR A 17 -13.92 -8.85 2.12
N ALA A 18 -14.94 -8.77 2.97
CA ALA A 18 -16.28 -9.25 2.66
C ALA A 18 -16.91 -8.48 1.48
N ALA A 19 -16.73 -7.16 1.41
CA ALA A 19 -17.22 -6.34 0.31
C ALA A 19 -16.56 -6.72 -1.02
N VAL A 20 -15.24 -6.96 -1.02
CA VAL A 20 -14.51 -7.42 -2.21
C VAL A 20 -14.99 -8.80 -2.65
N VAL A 21 -15.11 -9.75 -1.72
CA VAL A 21 -15.61 -11.11 -2.02
C VAL A 21 -17.02 -11.07 -2.56
N ALA A 22 -17.93 -10.30 -1.94
CA ALA A 22 -19.31 -10.16 -2.40
C ALA A 22 -19.38 -9.52 -3.79
N SER A 23 -18.54 -8.52 -4.06
CA SER A 23 -18.47 -7.86 -5.37
C SER A 23 -18.00 -8.81 -6.46
N VAL A 24 -16.96 -9.60 -6.19
CA VAL A 24 -16.46 -10.61 -7.15
C VAL A 24 -17.47 -11.74 -7.36
N ALA A 25 -18.13 -12.19 -6.30
CA ALA A 25 -19.13 -13.26 -6.38
C ALA A 25 -20.42 -12.85 -7.12
N THR A 26 -20.74 -11.55 -7.13
CA THR A 26 -21.93 -11.01 -7.81
C THR A 26 -21.61 -10.36 -9.16
N ALA A 27 -20.33 -10.20 -9.49
CA ALA A 27 -19.91 -9.71 -10.79
C ALA A 27 -20.23 -10.77 -11.86
N GLY A 28 -21.30 -10.51 -12.64
CA GLY A 28 -21.55 -11.23 -13.88
C GLY A 28 -20.58 -10.81 -14.99
N PRO A 29 -20.51 -11.56 -16.11
CA PRO A 29 -19.74 -11.15 -17.27
C PRO A 29 -20.18 -9.76 -17.74
N ALA A 30 -19.21 -8.91 -18.11
CA ALA A 30 -19.50 -7.63 -18.74
C ALA A 30 -20.02 -7.87 -20.17
N SER A 31 -21.32 -8.11 -20.30
CA SER A 31 -22.00 -8.36 -21.59
C SER A 31 -22.51 -7.06 -22.20
N ALA A 32 -21.61 -6.11 -22.47
CA ALA A 32 -21.92 -4.95 -23.28
C ALA A 32 -21.67 -5.28 -24.75
N ASP A 33 -22.60 -4.90 -25.64
CA ASP A 33 -22.39 -5.04 -27.08
C ASP A 33 -21.17 -4.22 -27.52
N VAL A 34 -20.34 -4.82 -28.36
CA VAL A 34 -19.18 -4.14 -28.97
C VAL A 34 -19.69 -3.23 -30.09
N PRO A 35 -19.43 -1.91 -30.05
CA PRO A 35 -19.86 -1.01 -31.10
C PRO A 35 -19.29 -1.39 -32.47
N ALA A 36 -20.07 -1.15 -33.53
CA ALA A 36 -19.64 -1.42 -34.89
C ALA A 36 -18.33 -0.70 -35.23
N GLY A 37 -17.33 -1.44 -35.70
CA GLY A 37 -16.01 -0.92 -36.09
C GLY A 37 -14.96 -0.89 -34.98
N TRP A 38 -15.28 -1.31 -33.76
CA TRP A 38 -14.27 -1.52 -32.72
C TRP A 38 -13.51 -2.83 -32.96
N PRO A 39 -12.19 -2.85 -32.73
CA PRO A 39 -11.44 -4.10 -32.77
C PRO A 39 -11.92 -5.02 -31.65
N VAL A 40 -11.99 -6.33 -31.95
CA VAL A 40 -12.21 -7.35 -30.93
C VAL A 40 -10.99 -7.33 -30.02
N ALA A 41 -11.21 -7.09 -28.72
CA ALA A 41 -10.14 -7.14 -27.75
C ALA A 41 -9.71 -8.59 -27.51
N ASP A 42 -8.41 -8.81 -27.36
CA ASP A 42 -7.91 -10.11 -26.92
C ASP A 42 -8.35 -10.36 -25.47
N ASP A 43 -8.83 -11.58 -25.22
CA ASP A 43 -9.26 -11.97 -23.88
C ASP A 43 -8.06 -12.03 -22.92
N MET A 44 -8.13 -11.25 -21.84
CA MET A 44 -7.16 -11.35 -20.76
C MET A 44 -7.56 -12.49 -19.82
N SER A 45 -6.63 -13.42 -19.57
CA SER A 45 -6.86 -14.49 -18.62
C SER A 45 -7.06 -13.96 -17.20
N ALA A 46 -7.92 -14.63 -16.42
CA ALA A 46 -8.18 -14.27 -15.03
C ALA A 46 -6.91 -14.27 -14.16
N SER A 47 -6.00 -15.20 -14.42
CA SER A 47 -4.68 -15.26 -13.75
C SER A 47 -3.79 -14.09 -14.12
N GLY A 48 -3.80 -13.65 -15.39
CA GLY A 48 -3.09 -12.45 -15.83
C GLY A 48 -3.59 -11.19 -15.16
N LEU A 49 -4.92 -11.03 -15.06
CA LEU A 49 -5.55 -9.91 -14.36
C LEU A 49 -5.24 -9.92 -12.85
N LEU A 50 -5.33 -11.07 -12.18
CA LEU A 50 -4.99 -11.19 -10.76
C LEU A 50 -3.52 -10.89 -10.48
N LEU A 51 -2.61 -11.40 -11.33
CA LEU A 51 -1.20 -11.07 -11.25
C LEU A 51 -0.97 -9.58 -11.42
N LEU A 52 -1.63 -8.94 -12.39
CA LEU A 52 -1.49 -7.50 -12.61
C LEU A 52 -1.95 -6.71 -11.38
N ILE A 53 -3.13 -7.03 -10.83
CA ILE A 53 -3.68 -6.35 -9.64
C ILE A 53 -2.77 -6.51 -8.43
N LEU A 54 -2.15 -7.67 -8.24
CA LEU A 54 -1.26 -7.91 -7.10
C LEU A 54 0.14 -7.35 -7.31
N LEU A 55 0.70 -7.51 -8.51
CA LEU A 55 2.07 -7.16 -8.84
C LEU A 55 2.24 -5.65 -9.02
N LEU A 56 1.28 -4.98 -9.65
CA LEU A 56 1.34 -3.54 -9.91
C LEU A 56 1.56 -2.70 -8.65
N PRO A 57 0.78 -2.83 -7.56
CA PRO A 57 1.01 -2.04 -6.35
C PRO A 57 2.35 -2.37 -5.68
N VAL A 58 2.79 -3.63 -5.74
CA VAL A 58 4.10 -4.05 -5.20
C VAL A 58 5.23 -3.39 -5.97
N VAL A 59 5.20 -3.45 -7.30
CA VAL A 59 6.20 -2.82 -8.16
C VAL A 59 6.22 -1.30 -7.95
N ILE A 60 5.06 -0.65 -7.90
CA ILE A 60 4.96 0.79 -7.60
C ILE A 60 5.57 1.10 -6.23
N GLY A 61 5.24 0.31 -5.19
CA GLY A 61 5.80 0.49 -3.86
C GLY A 61 7.32 0.36 -3.82
N VAL A 62 7.88 -0.60 -4.55
CA VAL A 62 9.34 -0.78 -4.69
C VAL A 62 9.96 0.39 -5.43
N VAL A 63 9.39 0.82 -6.56
CA VAL A 63 9.90 1.97 -7.34
C VAL A 63 9.91 3.24 -6.49
N ILE A 64 8.80 3.53 -5.80
CA ILE A 64 8.72 4.68 -4.90
C ILE A 64 9.76 4.57 -3.78
N SER A 65 9.89 3.38 -3.15
CA SER A 65 10.87 3.16 -2.09
C SER A 65 12.30 3.40 -2.57
N LEU A 66 12.64 2.95 -3.77
CA LEU A 66 13.95 3.22 -4.38
C LEU A 66 14.12 4.71 -4.64
N LEU A 67 13.16 5.39 -5.27
CA LEU A 67 13.28 6.83 -5.55
C LEU A 67 13.46 7.67 -4.27
N VAL A 68 12.83 7.28 -3.17
CA VAL A 68 12.89 8.01 -1.90
C VAL A 68 14.15 7.66 -1.10
N LEU A 69 14.48 6.38 -0.95
CA LEU A 69 15.52 5.93 -0.03
C LEU A 69 16.90 5.86 -0.70
N LEU A 70 16.97 5.56 -2.01
CA LEU A 70 18.23 5.35 -2.72
C LEU A 70 19.16 6.58 -2.66
N PRO A 71 18.70 7.83 -2.84
CA PRO A 71 19.59 8.99 -2.75
C PRO A 71 20.27 9.14 -1.39
N GLY A 72 19.54 8.89 -0.29
CA GLY A 72 20.10 8.91 1.06
C GLY A 72 21.10 7.79 1.30
N VAL A 73 20.84 6.60 0.75
CA VAL A 73 21.78 5.46 0.79
C VAL A 73 23.06 5.79 0.04
N LEU A 74 22.98 6.38 -1.16
CA LEU A 74 24.15 6.79 -1.93
C LEU A 74 24.98 7.89 -1.23
N ARG A 75 24.35 8.67 -0.34
CA ARG A 75 25.02 9.67 0.52
C ARG A 75 25.59 9.08 1.82
N GLY A 76 25.32 7.81 2.12
CA GLY A 76 25.78 7.14 3.34
C GLY A 76 24.90 7.39 4.58
N GLU A 77 23.69 7.93 4.43
CA GLU A 77 22.79 8.30 5.54
C GLU A 77 22.12 7.07 6.21
N GLY A 78 22.20 5.90 5.57
CA GLY A 78 21.60 4.64 6.01
C GLY A 78 20.10 4.55 5.72
N LEU A 79 19.51 3.35 5.83
CA LEU A 79 18.08 3.09 5.54
C LEU A 79 17.15 3.44 6.71
N ILE A 80 17.69 3.62 7.91
CA ILE A 80 16.90 3.78 9.13
C ILE A 80 16.77 5.27 9.46
N PRO A 81 15.53 5.81 9.58
CA PRO A 81 15.31 7.17 10.04
C PRO A 81 16.03 7.42 11.38
N LYS A 82 16.82 8.49 11.47
CA LYS A 82 17.46 8.87 12.74
C LYS A 82 16.36 9.22 13.75
N ALA A 83 16.46 8.68 14.96
CA ALA A 83 15.54 9.00 16.04
C ALA A 83 15.52 10.52 16.26
N HIS A 84 14.33 11.12 16.29
CA HIS A 84 14.19 12.51 16.71
C HIS A 84 14.63 12.61 18.17
N LYS A 85 15.68 13.40 18.45
CA LYS A 85 16.00 13.82 19.82
C LYS A 85 14.84 14.67 20.31
N GLY A 86 14.12 14.17 21.31
CA GLY A 86 13.08 14.93 21.99
C GLY A 86 13.70 16.08 22.80
N GLU A 87 12.93 17.14 22.99
CA GLU A 87 13.29 18.39 23.69
C GLU A 87 13.94 18.20 25.08
N ALA A 88 13.73 17.05 25.73
CA ALA A 88 14.38 16.71 27.00
C ALA A 88 15.92 16.56 26.89
N ASP A 89 16.47 16.34 25.70
CA ASP A 89 17.91 16.25 25.44
C ASP A 89 18.56 17.60 25.07
N ASN A 90 17.75 18.67 24.97
CA ASN A 90 18.19 20.05 24.71
C ASN A 90 18.24 20.91 25.98
N LEU A 91 17.91 20.35 27.16
CA LEU A 91 18.05 21.09 28.41
C LEU A 91 19.54 21.23 28.73
N PRO A 92 20.08 22.47 28.87
CA PRO A 92 21.45 22.65 29.32
C PRO A 92 21.57 21.98 30.68
N ALA A 93 22.58 21.12 30.83
CA ALA A 93 22.91 20.48 32.11
C ALA A 93 22.95 21.58 33.18
N THR A 94 21.89 21.66 33.97
CA THR A 94 21.74 22.69 34.99
C THR A 94 22.95 22.56 35.89
N GLN A 95 23.77 23.61 35.92
CA GLN A 95 25.00 23.66 36.71
C GLN A 95 24.64 23.47 38.18
N THR A 96 24.86 22.27 38.71
CA THR A 96 24.86 22.02 40.15
C THR A 96 26.26 22.33 40.64
N HIS A 97 26.43 23.55 41.14
CA HIS A 97 27.61 24.00 41.86
C HIS A 97 27.22 24.37 43.29
#